data_AF-A0A966B7S2-F1
#
_entry.id   AF-A0A966B7S2-F1
#
_cell.length_a   1.000
_cell.length_b   1.000
_cell.length_c   1.000
_cell.angle_alpha   90.00
_cell.angle_beta   90.00
_cell.angle_gamma   90.00
#
_symmetry.space_group_name_H-M   'P 1'
#
loop_
_entity.id
_entity.type
_entity.pdbx_description
1 polymer ?
#
loop_
_entity_poly.entity_id
_entity_poly.type
_entity_poly.pdbx_seq_one_letter_code
_entity_poly.pdbx_strand_id
1 'polypeptide(L)'
;FYNDVALCSVGSGAVVVDLDIGRQMAEALGDRKALIHQNHGHITCGGSVDAAVWWYVALERCMQSQLIAEAAGQPIEIPPELCESGYKLQGHDLAGWFQFQPWWDELMRDDPGFLN
;
A
#
# COMPACT_ATOMS: atom_id res chain seq x y z
N PHE A 1 -7.37 -3.42 0.17
CA PHE A 1 -6.24 -4.21 0.68
C PHE A 1 -6.61 -5.58 1.26
N TYR A 2 -7.90 -5.94 1.37
CA TYR A 2 -8.31 -7.24 1.92
C TYR A 2 -7.58 -8.42 1.26
N ASN A 3 -6.91 -9.25 2.06
CA ASN A 3 -6.05 -10.38 1.64
C ASN A 3 -4.91 -10.04 0.67
N ASP A 4 -4.49 -8.77 0.63
CA ASP A 4 -3.56 -8.28 -0.38
C ASP A 4 -2.47 -7.35 0.19
N VAL A 5 -2.05 -7.69 1.40
CA VAL A 5 -0.89 -7.12 2.09
C VAL A 5 -0.10 -8.28 2.66
N ALA A 6 1.18 -8.40 2.31
CA ALA A 6 2.11 -9.34 2.90
C ALA A 6 2.74 -8.77 4.18
N LEU A 7 3.23 -9.66 5.04
CA LEU A 7 4.08 -9.31 6.19
C LEU A 7 5.41 -10.04 6.01
N CYS A 8 6.53 -9.31 6.13
CA CYS A 8 7.86 -9.90 6.10
C CYS A 8 8.69 -9.40 7.29
N SER A 9 9.32 -10.34 8.00
CA SER A 9 10.22 -10.08 9.13
C SER A 9 11.70 -10.31 8.78
N VAL A 10 12.01 -10.80 7.57
CA VAL A 10 13.38 -11.01 7.12
C VAL A 10 14.10 -9.67 7.04
N GLY A 11 15.23 -9.52 7.72
CA GLY A 11 15.98 -8.26 7.78
C GLY A 11 15.29 -7.14 8.59
N SER A 12 14.27 -7.46 9.38
CA SER A 12 13.55 -6.49 10.23
C SER A 12 14.48 -5.74 11.19
N GLY A 13 14.19 -4.44 11.39
CA GLY A 13 14.94 -3.57 12.30
C GLY A 13 16.34 -3.17 11.84
N ALA A 14 16.76 -3.55 10.63
CA ALA A 14 18.04 -3.20 10.05
C ALA A 14 17.88 -2.40 8.74
N VAL A 15 18.90 -1.62 8.39
CA VAL A 15 19.01 -1.05 7.03
C VAL A 15 19.39 -2.20 6.09
N VAL A 16 18.46 -2.59 5.23
CA VAL A 16 18.66 -3.70 4.29
C VAL A 16 19.41 -3.21 3.06
N VAL A 17 20.62 -3.76 2.84
CA VAL A 17 21.44 -3.53 1.63
C VAL A 17 21.83 -4.83 0.92
N ASP A 18 21.48 -5.97 1.49
CA ASP A 18 21.79 -7.29 0.96
C ASP A 18 20.75 -7.73 -0.09
N LEU A 19 21.23 -8.13 -1.27
CA LEU A 19 20.40 -8.60 -2.37
C LEU A 19 19.63 -9.89 -2.03
N ASP A 20 20.19 -10.77 -1.18
CA ASP A 20 19.51 -12.00 -0.79
C ASP A 20 18.35 -11.74 0.17
N ILE A 21 18.46 -10.71 1.01
CA ILE A 21 17.33 -10.22 1.81
C ILE A 21 16.27 -9.62 0.88
N GLY A 22 16.68 -8.82 -0.11
CA GLY A 22 15.77 -8.26 -1.10
C GLY A 22 14.98 -9.32 -1.87
N ARG A 23 15.62 -10.43 -2.25
CA ARG A 23 14.96 -11.59 -2.89
C ARG A 23 13.92 -12.22 -1.98
N GLN A 24 14.26 -12.48 -0.72
CA GLN A 24 13.33 -13.05 0.26
C GLN A 24 12.14 -12.12 0.55
N MET A 25 12.35 -10.79 0.55
CA MET A 25 11.27 -9.82 0.66
C MET A 25 10.33 -9.87 -0.55
N ALA A 26 10.87 -9.99 -1.76
CA ALA A 26 10.07 -10.14 -2.97
C ALA A 26 9.28 -11.45 -2.99
N GLU A 27 9.88 -12.56 -2.53
CA GLU A 27 9.19 -13.84 -2.34
C GLU A 27 8.06 -13.72 -1.32
N ALA A 28 8.29 -13.02 -0.20
CA ALA A 28 7.27 -12.79 0.81
C ALA A 28 6.11 -11.90 0.32
N LEU A 29 6.39 -10.92 -0.56
CA LEU A 29 5.38 -10.11 -1.23
C LEU A 29 4.47 -10.98 -2.11
N GLY A 30 5.08 -11.88 -2.91
CA GLY A 30 4.36 -12.71 -3.88
C GLY A 30 3.57 -11.85 -4.87
N ASP A 31 2.32 -12.24 -5.14
CA ASP A 31 1.43 -11.52 -6.06
C ASP A 31 0.67 -10.35 -5.40
N ARG A 32 1.05 -9.97 -4.18
CA ARG A 32 0.34 -8.92 -3.44
C ARG A 32 0.77 -7.52 -3.85
N LYS A 33 -0.10 -6.52 -3.64
CA LYS A 33 0.23 -5.12 -3.96
C LYS A 33 1.05 -4.38 -2.89
N ALA A 34 1.17 -4.95 -1.70
CA ALA A 34 1.84 -4.29 -0.58
C ALA A 34 2.54 -5.28 0.35
N LEU A 35 3.64 -4.83 0.95
CA LEU A 35 4.40 -5.52 1.98
C LEU A 35 4.55 -4.62 3.20
N ILE A 36 4.18 -5.11 4.38
CA ILE A 36 4.63 -4.55 5.65
C ILE A 36 5.94 -5.23 6.01
N HIS A 37 7.02 -4.46 6.05
CA HIS A 37 8.32 -4.91 6.53
C HIS A 37 8.43 -4.60 8.02
N GLN A 38 8.46 -5.65 8.83
CA GLN A 38 8.37 -5.55 10.29
C GLN A 38 9.46 -4.62 10.84
N ASN A 39 9.08 -3.69 11.72
CA ASN A 39 9.98 -2.71 12.33
C ASN A 39 10.71 -1.79 11.33
N HIS A 40 10.17 -1.60 10.12
CA HIS A 40 10.77 -0.72 9.11
C HIS A 40 9.72 0.22 8.50
N GLY A 41 8.72 -0.34 7.82
CA GLY A 41 7.68 0.45 7.12
C GLY A 41 6.91 -0.41 6.13
N HIS A 42 6.23 0.24 5.17
CA HIS A 42 5.52 -0.45 4.09
C HIS A 42 6.09 -0.13 2.71
N ILE A 43 5.91 -1.08 1.81
CA ILE A 43 6.34 -1.03 0.41
C ILE A 43 5.12 -1.37 -0.43
N THR A 44 4.91 -0.68 -1.54
CA THR A 44 3.79 -0.93 -2.45
C THR A 44 4.28 -1.10 -3.89
N CYS A 45 3.54 -1.91 -4.65
CA CYS A 45 3.76 -2.17 -6.06
C CYS A 45 2.45 -1.96 -6.83
N GLY A 46 2.57 -1.61 -8.11
CA GLY A 46 1.44 -1.45 -9.02
C GLY A 46 1.88 -1.72 -10.46
N GLY A 47 0.93 -1.92 -11.36
CA GLY A 47 1.18 -2.03 -12.80
C GLY A 47 1.56 -0.69 -13.44
N SER A 48 1.44 0.40 -12.70
CA SER A 48 1.91 1.74 -13.04
C SER A 48 2.50 2.45 -11.81
N VAL A 49 3.29 3.50 -12.04
CA VAL A 49 3.81 4.37 -10.96
C VAL A 49 2.64 4.98 -10.17
N ASP A 50 1.65 5.51 -10.87
CA ASP A 50 0.42 6.10 -10.32
C ASP A 50 -0.29 5.16 -9.35
N ALA A 51 -0.52 3.90 -9.77
CA ALA A 51 -1.16 2.90 -8.91
C ALA A 51 -0.30 2.59 -7.68
N ALA A 52 1.02 2.42 -7.84
CA ALA A 52 1.93 2.16 -6.73
C ALA A 52 1.93 3.30 -5.69
N VAL A 53 1.91 4.56 -6.15
CA VAL A 53 1.81 5.75 -5.31
C VAL A 53 0.47 5.81 -4.59
N TRP A 54 -0.63 5.59 -5.30
CA TRP A 54 -1.95 5.56 -4.67
C TRP A 54 -2.04 4.49 -3.57
N TRP A 55 -1.54 3.28 -3.83
CA TRP A 55 -1.50 2.23 -2.82
C TRP A 55 -0.66 2.61 -1.61
N TYR A 56 0.47 3.31 -1.82
CA TYR A 56 1.33 3.76 -0.73
C TYR A 56 0.56 4.67 0.23
N VAL A 57 -0.08 5.70 -0.32
CA VAL A 57 -0.78 6.71 0.49
C VAL A 57 -2.07 6.15 1.09
N ALA A 58 -2.85 5.39 0.31
CA ALA A 58 -4.07 4.78 0.81
C ALA A 58 -3.78 3.79 1.96
N LEU A 59 -2.74 2.98 1.84
CA LEU A 59 -2.35 2.04 2.90
C LEU A 59 -1.86 2.78 4.15
N GLU A 60 -1.06 3.84 3.99
CA GLU A 60 -0.63 4.68 5.12
C GLU A 60 -1.83 5.26 5.87
N ARG A 61 -2.86 5.75 5.16
CA ARG A 61 -4.09 6.25 5.78
C ARG A 61 -4.87 5.15 6.51
N CYS A 62 -4.93 3.94 5.94
CA CYS A 62 -5.52 2.78 6.62
C CYS A 62 -4.77 2.46 7.93
N MET A 63 -3.43 2.45 7.90
CA MET A 63 -2.59 2.21 9.09
C MET A 63 -2.82 3.28 10.16
N GLN A 64 -2.86 4.56 9.77
CA GLN A 64 -3.18 5.65 10.70
C GLN A 64 -4.56 5.45 11.33
N SER A 65 -5.56 5.08 10.52
CA SER A 65 -6.93 4.86 10.98
C SER A 65 -7.03 3.68 11.95
N GLN A 66 -6.30 2.59 11.67
CA GLN A 66 -6.21 1.43 12.55
C GLN A 66 -5.67 1.82 13.93
N LEU A 67 -4.54 2.54 13.96
CA LEU A 67 -3.91 2.97 15.22
C LEU A 67 -4.84 3.86 16.05
N ILE A 68 -5.56 4.79 15.41
CA ILE A 68 -6.52 5.67 16.08
C ILE A 68 -7.71 4.86 16.62
N ALA A 69 -8.24 3.92 15.83
CA ALA A 69 -9.37 3.10 16.23
C ALA A 69 -9.01 2.21 17.42
N GLU A 70 -7.87 1.53 17.39
CA GLU A 70 -7.36 0.69 18.49
C GLU A 70 -7.07 1.48 19.77
N ALA A 71 -6.56 2.71 19.63
CA ALA A 71 -6.37 3.60 20.77
C ALA A 71 -7.70 4.02 21.42
N ALA A 72 -8.78 4.10 20.64
CA ALA A 72 -10.12 4.43 21.14
C ALA A 72 -10.89 3.22 21.70
N GLY A 73 -10.49 2.00 21.35
CA GLY A 73 -11.12 0.75 21.82
C GLY A 73 -10.99 -0.39 20.83
N GLN A 74 -11.80 -1.43 20.98
CA GLN A 74 -11.82 -2.55 20.04
C GLN A 74 -12.54 -2.15 18.73
N PRO A 75 -11.88 -2.18 17.56
CA PRO A 75 -12.53 -1.91 16.30
C PRO A 75 -13.59 -2.97 15.96
N ILE A 76 -14.65 -2.53 15.27
CA ILE A 76 -15.67 -3.43 14.71
C ILE A 76 -15.19 -3.86 13.32
N GLU A 77 -14.98 -5.16 13.13
CA GLU A 77 -14.53 -5.70 11.85
C GLU A 77 -15.63 -5.62 10.78
N ILE A 78 -15.21 -5.36 9.54
CA ILE A 78 -16.10 -5.38 8.38
C ILE A 78 -16.35 -6.85 7.99
N PRO A 79 -17.61 -7.27 7.75
CA PRO A 79 -17.92 -8.62 7.29
C PRO A 79 -17.13 -9.03 6.04
N PRO A 80 -16.60 -10.27 5.96
CA PRO A 80 -15.79 -10.74 4.84
C PRO A 80 -16.38 -10.51 3.45
N GLU A 81 -17.69 -10.70 3.28
CA GLU A 81 -18.41 -10.49 2.03
C GLU A 81 -18.41 -9.02 1.56
N LEU A 82 -18.41 -8.09 2.52
CA LEU A 82 -18.30 -6.66 2.23
C LEU A 82 -16.85 -6.27 1.92
N CYS A 83 -15.88 -6.89 2.60
CA CYS A 83 -14.47 -6.75 2.27
C CYS A 83 -14.14 -7.24 0.85
N GLU A 84 -14.67 -8.40 0.46
CA GLU A 84 -14.48 -8.97 -0.89
C GLU A 84 -15.15 -8.13 -1.98
N SER A 85 -16.39 -7.69 -1.77
CA SER A 85 -17.09 -6.84 -2.75
C SER A 85 -16.42 -5.48 -2.91
N GLY A 86 -15.98 -4.85 -1.81
CA GLY A 86 -15.19 -3.64 -1.84
C GLY A 86 -13.85 -3.83 -2.57
N TYR A 87 -13.16 -4.94 -2.32
CA TYR A 87 -11.92 -5.27 -3.02
C TYR A 87 -12.13 -5.46 -4.53
N LYS A 88 -13.19 -6.15 -4.95
CA LYS A 88 -13.50 -6.34 -6.38
C LYS A 88 -13.69 -5.01 -7.13
N LEU A 89 -14.21 -3.99 -6.46
CA LEU A 89 -14.48 -2.68 -7.06
C LEU A 89 -13.27 -1.73 -7.01
N GLN A 90 -12.47 -1.77 -5.94
CA GLN A 90 -11.44 -0.75 -5.69
C GLN A 90 -10.02 -1.32 -5.56
N GLY A 91 -9.88 -2.64 -5.45
CA GLY A 91 -8.60 -3.29 -5.19
C GLY A 91 -7.77 -3.62 -6.43
N HIS A 92 -8.25 -3.36 -7.64
CA HIS A 92 -7.52 -3.69 -8.87
C HIS A 92 -6.68 -2.52 -9.39
N ASP A 93 -5.69 -2.81 -10.23
CA ASP A 93 -4.66 -1.82 -10.63
C ASP A 93 -5.24 -0.58 -11.34
N LEU A 94 -6.21 -0.76 -12.23
CA LEU A 94 -6.91 0.36 -12.88
C LEU A 94 -7.58 1.30 -11.88
N ALA A 95 -8.12 0.78 -10.78
CA ALA A 95 -8.69 1.64 -9.73
C ALA A 95 -7.57 2.43 -9.05
N GLY A 96 -6.40 1.83 -8.80
CA GLY A 96 -5.26 2.54 -8.23
C GLY A 96 -4.78 3.68 -9.11
N TRP A 97 -4.59 3.41 -10.40
CA TRP A 97 -4.26 4.44 -11.38
C TRP A 97 -5.30 5.58 -11.39
N PHE A 98 -6.59 5.22 -11.46
CA PHE A 98 -7.69 6.19 -11.54
C PHE A 98 -7.74 7.10 -10.31
N GLN A 99 -7.56 6.53 -9.11
CA GLN A 99 -7.62 7.28 -7.86
C GLN A 99 -6.45 8.25 -7.66
N PHE A 100 -5.32 8.01 -8.34
CA PHE A 100 -4.19 8.95 -8.33
C PHE A 100 -4.41 10.18 -9.22
N GLN A 101 -5.25 10.08 -10.27
CA GLN A 101 -5.36 11.12 -11.31
C GLN A 101 -5.72 12.51 -10.76
N PRO A 102 -6.62 12.68 -9.77
CA PRO A 102 -6.90 14.01 -9.22
C PRO A 102 -5.67 14.69 -8.60
N TRP A 103 -4.77 13.92 -7.97
CA TRP A 103 -3.53 14.45 -7.42
C TRP A 103 -2.51 14.75 -8.50
N TRP A 104 -2.49 13.95 -9.56
CA TRP A 104 -1.67 14.24 -10.73
C TRP A 104 -2.09 15.55 -11.40
N ASP A 105 -3.39 15.75 -11.61
CA ASP A 105 -3.95 16.98 -12.18
C ASP A 105 -3.63 18.21 -11.31
N GLU A 106 -3.71 18.06 -9.98
CA GLU A 106 -3.31 19.10 -9.02
C GLU A 106 -1.80 19.40 -9.10
N LEU A 107 -0.94 18.37 -9.09
CA LEU A 107 0.50 18.53 -9.18
C LEU A 107 0.92 19.24 -10.47
N MET A 108 0.41 18.81 -11.62
CA MET A 108 0.76 19.41 -12.91
C MET A 108 0.21 20.83 -13.08
N ARG A 109 -0.88 21.17 -12.37
CA ARG A 109 -1.41 22.53 -12.33
C ARG A 109 -0.52 23.45 -11.50
N ASP A 110 -0.05 22.97 -10.34
CA ASP A 110 0.72 23.78 -9.39
C ASP A 110 2.22 23.83 -9.76
N ASP A 111 2.76 22.77 -10.35
CA ASP A 111 4.12 22.70 -10.90
C ASP A 111 4.14 22.07 -12.32
N PRO A 112 3.85 22.88 -13.37
CA PRO A 112 3.90 22.42 -14.76
C PRO A 112 5.29 21.95 -15.21
N GLY A 113 6.34 22.32 -14.48
CA GLY A 113 7.73 21.95 -14.74
C GLY A 113 8.13 20.62 -14.12
N PHE A 114 7.28 19.96 -13.35
CA PHE A 114 7.63 18.75 -12.59
C PHE A 114 8.29 17.64 -13.42
N LEU A 115 7.94 17.52 -14.70
CA LEU A 115 8.49 16.52 -15.62
C LEU A 115 9.64 17.03 -16.53
N ASN A 116 10.04 18.30 -16.46
CA ASN A 116 10.98 18.94 -17.39
C ASN A 116 12.21 19.53 -16.71
#